data_AF-A0A346QX14-F1
#
_entry.id   AF-A0A346QX14-F1
#
_cell.length_a   1.000
_cell.length_b   1.000
_cell.length_c   1.000
_cell.angle_alpha   90.00
_cell.angle_beta   90.00
_cell.angle_gamma   90.00
#
_symmetry.space_group_name_H-M   'P 1'
#
loop_
_entity.id
_entity.type
_entity.pdbx_description
1 polymer ?
#
loop_
_entity_poly.entity_id
_entity_poly.type
_entity_poly.pdbx_seq_one_letter_code
_entity_poly.pdbx_strand_id
1 'polypeptide(L)'
;MEPLTAKRNKLTSAIKKLKSEGYTAGQTGVAWGWYSLSPKWSNLWPSDSAPGEYDDEDVVKFLIFMTDGDFNTNYYFGGPPCNYRTRYGIQFDSGKYYSGQCVDYDHKSYSNKKNYTDRWQEEPEKENSTNVSSTRAKKICAEAKKTGASLYSIYFGSNDNSAGAKVMQACATDVNTTYYFAKDANNLIAAFQAISSKIKGVYLSK
;
A
#
# COMPACT_ATOMS: atom_id res chain seq x y z
N MET A 1 -8.40 -6.04 9.79
CA MET A 1 -8.06 -4.64 10.09
C MET A 1 -8.64 -4.31 11.46
N GLU A 2 -7.90 -3.66 12.34
CA GLU A 2 -8.33 -3.33 13.71
C GLU A 2 -8.67 -1.83 13.76
N PRO A 3 -9.93 -1.44 14.05
CA PRO A 3 -10.29 -0.03 14.22
C PRO A 3 -9.53 0.64 15.37
N LEU A 4 -9.57 1.98 15.40
CA LEU A 4 -8.92 2.75 16.47
C LEU A 4 -9.43 2.30 17.85
N THR A 5 -8.50 1.96 18.75
CA THR A 5 -8.84 1.50 20.09
C THR A 5 -7.77 1.89 21.11
N ALA A 6 -8.19 2.28 22.31
CA ALA A 6 -7.29 2.49 23.45
C ALA A 6 -6.83 1.17 24.11
N LYS A 7 -7.39 0.02 23.71
CA LYS A 7 -7.11 -1.28 24.33
C LYS A 7 -5.82 -1.89 23.78
N ARG A 8 -4.72 -1.68 24.49
CA ARG A 8 -3.38 -2.20 24.11
C ARG A 8 -3.37 -3.71 23.81
N ASN A 9 -4.05 -4.52 24.61
CA ASN A 9 -4.12 -5.98 24.41
C ASN A 9 -4.83 -6.37 23.11
N LYS A 10 -5.83 -5.60 22.68
CA LYS A 10 -6.53 -5.79 21.41
C LYS A 10 -5.57 -5.54 20.24
N LEU A 11 -4.83 -4.43 20.30
CA LEU A 11 -3.80 -4.09 19.30
C LEU A 11 -2.69 -5.14 19.22
N THR A 12 -2.10 -5.54 20.35
CA THR A 12 -1.01 -6.53 20.34
C THR A 12 -1.48 -7.91 19.88
N SER A 13 -2.72 -8.29 20.18
CA SER A 13 -3.32 -9.53 19.68
C SER A 13 -3.59 -9.48 18.18
N ALA A 14 -4.05 -8.34 17.65
CA ALA A 14 -4.24 -8.14 16.22
C ALA A 14 -2.90 -8.23 15.47
N ILE A 15 -1.85 -7.55 15.96
CA ILE A 15 -0.51 -7.59 15.39
C ILE A 15 0.05 -9.02 15.33
N LYS A 16 -0.06 -9.79 16.41
CA LYS A 16 0.41 -11.18 16.48
C LYS A 16 -0.25 -12.13 15.47
N LYS A 17 -1.43 -11.75 14.95
CA LYS A 17 -2.17 -12.55 13.95
C LYS A 17 -1.79 -12.20 12.51
N LEU A 18 -1.06 -11.09 12.30
CA LEU A 18 -0.61 -10.72 10.96
C LEU A 18 0.43 -11.72 10.47
N LYS A 19 0.22 -12.21 9.25
CA LYS A 19 1.17 -13.04 8.51
C LYS A 19 1.55 -12.29 7.24
N SER A 20 2.83 -12.23 6.94
CA SER A 20 3.32 -11.74 5.66
C SER A 20 3.34 -12.88 4.65
N GLU A 21 2.86 -12.61 3.44
CA GLU A 21 2.91 -13.52 2.31
C GLU A 21 2.92 -12.72 1.01
N GLY A 22 3.53 -13.26 -0.04
CA GLY A 22 3.49 -12.68 -1.38
C GLY A 22 4.46 -11.51 -1.59
N TYR A 23 4.00 -10.55 -2.38
CA TYR A 23 4.77 -9.42 -2.90
C TYR A 23 4.50 -8.11 -2.14
N THR A 24 5.20 -7.03 -2.51
CA THR A 24 5.13 -5.73 -1.84
C THR A 24 4.31 -4.73 -2.66
N ALA A 25 2.98 -4.73 -2.47
CA ALA A 25 2.07 -3.75 -3.06
C ALA A 25 1.97 -2.47 -2.21
N GLY A 26 3.09 -1.77 -2.03
CA GLY A 26 3.20 -0.67 -1.06
C GLY A 26 2.21 0.49 -1.25
N GLN A 27 1.87 0.84 -2.50
CA GLN A 27 0.83 1.83 -2.82
C GLN A 27 -0.51 1.53 -2.15
N THR A 28 -0.87 0.25 -2.03
CA THR A 28 -2.13 -0.16 -1.41
C THR A 28 -2.07 0.04 0.10
N GLY A 29 -0.93 -0.27 0.73
CA GLY A 29 -0.70 -0.02 2.15
C GLY A 29 -0.74 1.48 2.47
N VAL A 30 -0.09 2.31 1.67
CA VAL A 30 -0.12 3.78 1.82
C VAL A 30 -1.53 4.32 1.65
N ALA A 31 -2.29 3.85 0.65
CA ALA A 31 -3.67 4.26 0.43
C ALA A 31 -4.55 3.95 1.64
N TRP A 32 -4.56 2.70 2.11
CA TRP A 32 -5.39 2.30 3.25
C TRP A 32 -4.96 2.96 4.55
N GLY A 33 -3.65 3.19 4.74
CA GLY A 33 -3.14 3.98 5.85
C GLY A 33 -3.73 5.39 5.86
N TRP A 34 -3.71 6.10 4.73
CA TRP A 34 -4.32 7.43 4.64
C TRP A 34 -5.85 7.40 4.74
N TYR A 35 -6.52 6.43 4.11
CA TYR A 35 -7.99 6.31 4.17
C TYR A 35 -8.48 6.06 5.58
N SER A 36 -7.73 5.33 6.41
CA SER A 36 -8.04 5.14 7.83
C SER A 36 -8.00 6.43 8.65
N LEU A 37 -7.33 7.47 8.16
CA LEU A 37 -7.26 8.79 8.81
C LEU A 37 -8.30 9.78 8.26
N SER A 38 -8.98 9.44 7.16
CA SER A 38 -9.80 10.39 6.39
C SER A 38 -11.29 10.28 6.75
N PRO A 39 -11.96 11.40 7.12
CA PRO A 39 -13.40 11.43 7.40
C PRO A 39 -14.27 10.97 6.23
N LYS A 40 -13.76 11.08 5.00
CA LYS A 40 -14.45 10.60 3.78
C LYS A 40 -14.79 9.11 3.83
N TRP A 41 -14.07 8.35 4.64
CA TRP A 41 -14.24 6.91 4.82
C TRP A 41 -14.80 6.56 6.20
N SER A 42 -15.37 7.53 6.92
CA SER A 42 -15.98 7.33 8.26
C SER A 42 -17.03 6.21 8.27
N ASN A 43 -17.76 6.03 7.17
CA ASN A 43 -18.75 4.97 7.01
C ASN A 43 -18.19 3.54 7.02
N LEU A 44 -16.87 3.37 6.92
CA LEU A 44 -16.20 2.06 7.04
C LEU A 44 -15.85 1.70 8.49
N TRP A 45 -16.01 2.63 9.44
CA TRP A 45 -15.57 2.50 10.82
C TRP A 45 -16.74 2.57 11.81
N PRO A 46 -16.67 1.89 12.96
CA PRO A 46 -17.58 2.14 14.07
C PRO A 46 -17.55 3.62 14.49
N SER A 47 -18.67 4.14 15.02
CA SER A 47 -18.78 5.55 15.46
C SER A 47 -17.64 5.99 16.36
N ASP A 48 -17.27 5.15 17.33
CA ASP A 48 -16.22 5.45 18.33
C ASP A 48 -14.80 5.41 17.75
N SER A 49 -14.66 4.99 16.50
CA SER A 49 -13.41 4.92 15.75
C SER A 49 -13.46 5.76 14.47
N ALA A 50 -14.50 6.57 14.28
CA ALA A 50 -14.62 7.44 13.11
C ALA A 50 -13.48 8.49 13.12
N PRO A 51 -12.81 8.72 11.99
CA PRO A 51 -11.76 9.73 11.93
C PRO A 51 -12.37 11.14 12.10
N GLY A 52 -11.83 11.94 13.01
CA GLY A 52 -12.19 13.36 13.13
C GLY A 52 -11.78 14.18 11.91
N GLU A 53 -12.25 15.40 11.75
CA GLU A 53 -11.97 16.23 10.57
C GLU A 53 -10.49 16.64 10.46
N TYR A 54 -10.09 17.16 9.28
CA TYR A 54 -8.71 17.62 9.05
C TYR A 54 -8.46 19.05 9.52
N ASP A 55 -9.51 19.87 9.61
CA ASP A 55 -9.50 21.27 10.04
C ASP A 55 -9.85 21.44 11.52
N ASP A 56 -10.14 20.35 12.22
CA ASP A 56 -10.30 20.33 13.67
C ASP A 56 -8.94 20.57 14.35
N GLU A 57 -8.81 21.72 15.03
CA GLU A 57 -7.58 22.12 15.71
C GLU A 57 -7.19 21.16 16.84
N ASP A 58 -8.14 20.39 17.38
CA ASP A 58 -7.90 19.39 18.43
C ASP A 58 -7.38 18.06 17.87
N VAL A 59 -7.55 17.81 16.57
CA VAL A 59 -7.17 16.56 15.92
C VAL A 59 -5.81 16.66 15.25
N VAL A 60 -4.93 15.71 15.58
CA VAL A 60 -3.64 15.55 14.89
C VAL A 60 -3.56 14.18 14.23
N LYS A 61 -3.12 14.14 12.98
CA LYS A 61 -3.13 12.94 12.14
C LYS A 61 -1.72 12.54 11.75
N PHE A 62 -1.35 11.32 12.13
CA PHE A 62 -0.05 10.74 11.84
C PHE A 62 -0.23 9.45 11.04
N LEU A 63 0.51 9.32 9.94
CA LEU A 63 0.69 8.06 9.23
C LEU A 63 2.13 7.61 9.44
N ILE A 64 2.32 6.41 9.99
CA ILE A 64 3.65 5.82 10.16
C ILE A 64 3.73 4.62 9.22
N PHE A 65 4.73 4.60 8.35
CA PHE A 65 4.96 3.51 7.40
C PHE A 65 6.38 2.96 7.53
N MET A 66 6.51 1.63 7.45
CA MET A 66 7.78 0.92 7.65
C MET A 66 7.93 -0.18 6.60
N THR A 67 9.01 -0.15 5.83
CA THR A 67 9.30 -1.08 4.72
C THR A 67 10.70 -0.79 4.15
N ASP A 68 11.25 -1.70 3.35
CA ASP A 68 12.37 -1.42 2.45
C ASP A 68 11.97 -0.50 1.27
N GLY A 69 10.69 -0.33 0.98
CA GLY A 69 10.20 0.53 -0.10
C GLY A 69 10.34 -0.10 -1.49
N ASP A 70 10.78 -1.36 -1.57
CA ASP A 70 10.98 -2.08 -2.83
C ASP A 70 9.64 -2.64 -3.31
N PHE A 71 8.77 -1.72 -3.75
CA PHE A 71 7.44 -2.06 -4.22
C PHE A 71 7.55 -2.72 -5.59
N ASN A 72 7.00 -3.94 -5.70
CA ASN A 72 7.21 -4.84 -6.84
C ASN A 72 5.90 -5.47 -7.33
N THR A 73 4.76 -4.94 -6.90
CA THR A 73 3.45 -5.42 -7.37
C THR A 73 2.43 -4.30 -7.41
N ASN A 74 1.71 -4.21 -8.52
CA ASN A 74 0.59 -3.30 -8.68
C ASN A 74 -0.70 -4.04 -9.00
N TYR A 75 -1.83 -3.35 -8.79
CA TYR A 75 -3.15 -3.86 -9.12
C TYR A 75 -3.82 -2.91 -10.11
N TYR A 76 -4.51 -3.46 -11.10
CA TYR A 76 -5.37 -2.72 -12.00
C TYR A 76 -6.73 -3.42 -12.12
N PHE A 77 -7.76 -2.63 -12.39
CA PHE A 77 -9.09 -3.14 -12.67
C PHE A 77 -9.23 -3.33 -14.18
N GLY A 78 -9.46 -4.56 -14.62
CA GLY A 78 -9.51 -4.91 -16.03
C GLY A 78 -9.19 -6.38 -16.27
N GLY A 79 -9.66 -6.92 -17.38
CA GLY A 79 -9.17 -8.21 -17.86
C GLY A 79 -7.78 -8.04 -18.46
N PRO A 80 -6.88 -9.03 -18.37
CA PRO A 80 -5.71 -9.01 -19.24
C PRO A 80 -6.20 -8.93 -20.70
N PRO A 81 -5.42 -8.32 -21.62
CA PRO A 81 -5.71 -8.48 -23.03
C PRO A 81 -5.77 -10.00 -23.28
N CYS A 82 -6.84 -10.47 -23.94
CA CYS A 82 -6.98 -11.87 -24.32
C CYS A 82 -5.85 -12.22 -25.30
N ASN A 83 -4.67 -12.51 -24.77
CA ASN A 83 -3.51 -12.88 -25.55
C ASN A 83 -3.63 -14.38 -25.81
N TYR A 84 -4.32 -14.70 -26.90
CA TYR A 84 -4.39 -16.02 -27.49
C TYR A 84 -2.99 -16.65 -27.60
N ARG A 85 -2.72 -17.69 -26.81
CA ARG A 85 -1.75 -18.72 -27.16
C ARG A 85 -2.26 -20.08 -26.69
N THR A 86 -3.00 -20.77 -27.54
CA THR A 86 -3.05 -22.23 -27.48
C THR A 86 -2.00 -22.80 -28.42
N ARG A 87 -1.00 -23.45 -27.80
CA ARG A 87 -0.06 -24.36 -28.46
C ARG A 87 -0.77 -25.72 -28.55
N TYR A 88 -1.43 -25.99 -29.67
CA TYR A 88 -1.53 -27.30 -30.36
C TYR A 88 -2.36 -27.06 -31.62
N GLY A 89 -1.73 -27.22 -32.79
CA GLY A 89 -2.28 -26.77 -34.06
C GLY A 89 -3.27 -27.74 -34.68
N ILE A 90 -4.18 -27.21 -35.50
CA ILE A 90 -4.54 -27.84 -36.78
C ILE A 90 -4.84 -26.71 -37.78
N GLN A 91 -4.14 -26.71 -38.92
CA GLN A 91 -4.39 -25.82 -40.05
C GLN A 91 -5.36 -26.53 -41.00
N PHE A 92 -6.44 -25.87 -41.44
CA PHE A 92 -7.19 -26.31 -42.62
C PHE A 92 -7.71 -25.11 -43.40
N ASP A 93 -7.67 -25.28 -44.72
CA ASP A 93 -7.98 -24.33 -45.76
C ASP A 93 -9.41 -23.75 -45.63
N SER A 94 -9.55 -22.46 -45.95
CA SER A 94 -10.81 -21.70 -46.08
C SER A 94 -11.74 -21.58 -44.84
N GLY A 95 -11.66 -20.43 -44.16
CA GLY A 95 -12.75 -19.83 -43.35
C GLY A 95 -13.20 -20.56 -42.07
N LYS A 96 -12.68 -20.20 -40.88
CA LYS A 96 -13.25 -20.63 -39.58
C LYS A 96 -13.14 -19.58 -38.47
N TYR A 97 -14.18 -19.54 -37.64
CA TYR A 97 -14.29 -18.80 -36.38
C TYR A 97 -13.49 -19.49 -35.26
N TYR A 98 -12.85 -18.70 -34.40
CA TYR A 98 -12.16 -19.17 -33.19
C TYR A 98 -13.05 -19.00 -31.95
N SER A 99 -13.46 -20.10 -31.32
CA SER A 99 -13.90 -20.10 -29.92
C SER A 99 -12.68 -20.41 -29.04
N GLY A 100 -11.94 -19.38 -28.64
CA GLY A 100 -10.91 -19.49 -27.61
C GLY A 100 -11.51 -19.38 -26.22
N GLN A 101 -11.15 -20.27 -25.30
CA GLN A 101 -11.38 -20.05 -23.87
C GLN A 101 -10.38 -19.02 -23.34
N CYS A 102 -10.87 -18.04 -22.59
CA CYS A 102 -9.99 -17.15 -21.83
C CYS A 102 -9.47 -17.93 -20.62
N VAL A 103 -8.16 -18.12 -20.52
CA VAL A 103 -7.51 -18.68 -19.32
C VAL A 103 -6.85 -17.54 -18.55
N ASP A 104 -7.07 -17.47 -17.24
CA ASP A 104 -6.29 -16.59 -16.37
C ASP A 104 -4.91 -17.20 -16.05
N TYR A 105 -4.07 -16.48 -15.29
CA TYR A 105 -2.75 -16.96 -14.85
C TYR A 105 -2.84 -18.24 -13.97
N ASP A 106 -4.04 -18.53 -13.44
CA ASP A 106 -4.40 -19.71 -12.65
C ASP A 106 -5.01 -20.83 -13.52
N HIS A 107 -4.89 -20.72 -14.86
CA HIS A 107 -5.41 -21.65 -15.86
C HIS A 107 -6.92 -21.93 -15.77
N LYS A 108 -7.72 -21.06 -15.17
CA LYS A 108 -9.18 -21.21 -15.14
C LYS A 108 -9.78 -20.75 -16.45
N SER A 109 -10.48 -21.66 -17.13
CA SER A 109 -11.21 -21.37 -18.36
C SER A 109 -12.52 -20.66 -18.08
N TYR A 110 -12.70 -19.46 -18.64
CA TYR A 110 -13.97 -18.72 -18.57
C TYR A 110 -14.66 -18.72 -19.95
N SER A 111 -15.91 -19.15 -19.96
CA SER A 111 -16.74 -19.24 -21.18
C SER A 111 -17.39 -17.91 -21.58
N ASN A 112 -17.41 -16.91 -20.70
CA ASN A 112 -18.16 -15.67 -20.91
C ASN A 112 -17.26 -14.43 -20.72
N LYS A 113 -17.06 -13.65 -21.79
CA LYS A 113 -16.13 -12.50 -21.85
C LYS A 113 -16.39 -11.43 -20.79
N LYS A 114 -17.65 -11.25 -20.38
CA LYS A 114 -18.08 -10.23 -19.41
C LYS A 114 -17.52 -10.45 -17.99
N ASN A 115 -17.28 -11.70 -17.59
CA ASN A 115 -16.73 -12.02 -16.28
C ASN A 115 -15.19 -11.98 -16.22
N TYR A 116 -14.53 -11.90 -17.38
CA TYR A 116 -13.05 -11.90 -17.48
C TYR A 116 -12.48 -10.48 -17.43
N THR A 117 -13.26 -9.45 -17.81
CA THR A 117 -12.81 -8.06 -17.89
C THR A 117 -13.02 -7.23 -16.61
N ASP A 118 -13.84 -7.68 -15.68
CA ASP A 118 -14.32 -6.87 -14.55
C ASP A 118 -13.77 -7.37 -13.21
N ARG A 119 -12.44 -7.51 -13.11
CA ARG A 119 -11.79 -7.90 -11.85
C ARG A 119 -10.46 -7.18 -11.63
N TRP A 120 -10.03 -7.17 -10.38
CA TRP A 120 -8.68 -6.74 -10.02
C TRP A 120 -7.68 -7.81 -10.43
N GLN A 121 -6.62 -7.41 -11.12
CA GLN A 121 -5.50 -8.26 -11.50
C GLN A 121 -4.26 -7.82 -10.75
N GLU A 122 -3.47 -8.79 -10.32
CA GLU A 122 -2.13 -8.58 -9.80
C GLU A 122 -1.14 -8.53 -10.96
N GLU A 123 -0.24 -7.55 -10.96
CA GLU A 123 0.83 -7.43 -11.93
C GLU A 123 2.17 -7.25 -11.22
N PRO A 124 3.05 -8.27 -11.27
CA PRO A 124 4.39 -8.16 -10.72
C PRO A 124 5.24 -7.23 -11.60
N GLU A 125 6.12 -6.47 -10.97
CA GLU A 125 7.02 -5.54 -11.64
C GLU A 125 8.40 -5.56 -10.99
N LYS A 126 9.42 -5.14 -11.74
CA LYS A 126 10.76 -5.00 -11.17
C LYS A 126 10.78 -3.83 -10.18
N GLU A 127 11.50 -4.04 -9.08
CA GLU A 127 11.74 -3.03 -8.05
C GLU A 127 12.42 -1.81 -8.66
N ASN A 128 11.76 -0.66 -8.59
CA ASN A 128 12.27 0.61 -9.10
C ASN A 128 11.50 1.76 -8.44
N SER A 129 12.18 2.88 -8.18
CA SER A 129 11.54 4.06 -7.63
C SER A 129 10.56 4.72 -8.62
N THR A 130 10.59 4.37 -9.91
CA THR A 130 9.72 4.93 -10.95
C THR A 130 8.74 3.92 -11.55
N ASN A 131 8.68 2.68 -11.04
CA ASN A 131 7.67 1.71 -11.46
C ASN A 131 6.24 2.16 -11.05
N VAL A 132 5.23 1.38 -11.42
CA VAL A 132 3.83 1.79 -11.24
C VAL A 132 3.47 1.85 -9.76
N SER A 133 3.80 0.83 -8.98
CA SER A 133 3.57 0.80 -7.52
C SER A 133 4.24 1.97 -6.81
N SER A 134 5.54 2.17 -7.00
CA SER A 134 6.31 3.25 -6.37
C SER A 134 5.82 4.64 -6.78
N THR A 135 5.49 4.83 -8.06
CA THR A 135 4.96 6.12 -8.54
C THR A 135 3.60 6.43 -7.92
N ARG A 136 2.71 5.44 -7.84
CA ARG A 136 1.39 5.60 -7.19
C ARG A 136 1.55 5.85 -5.70
N ALA A 137 2.41 5.12 -5.00
CA ALA A 137 2.67 5.32 -3.58
C ALA A 137 3.13 6.75 -3.28
N LYS A 138 4.13 7.25 -4.03
CA LYS A 138 4.61 8.64 -3.90
C LYS A 138 3.51 9.67 -4.16
N LYS A 139 2.66 9.45 -5.17
CA LYS A 139 1.52 10.33 -5.45
C LYS A 139 0.52 10.34 -4.30
N ILE A 140 0.18 9.17 -3.75
CA ILE A 140 -0.72 9.07 -2.59
C ILE A 140 -0.12 9.77 -1.38
N CYS A 141 1.16 9.54 -1.08
CA CYS A 141 1.86 10.26 -0.01
C CYS A 141 1.82 11.78 -0.23
N ALA A 142 2.02 12.25 -1.46
CA ALA A 142 1.93 13.69 -1.78
C ALA A 142 0.53 14.25 -1.53
N GLU A 143 -0.53 13.55 -1.91
CA GLU A 143 -1.92 13.98 -1.63
C GLU A 143 -2.27 13.91 -0.14
N ALA A 144 -1.81 12.88 0.57
CA ALA A 144 -2.00 12.75 2.01
C ALA A 144 -1.35 13.90 2.79
N LYS A 145 -0.16 14.34 2.37
CA LYS A 145 0.51 15.50 2.97
C LYS A 145 -0.27 16.80 2.79
N LYS A 146 -0.98 16.98 1.66
CA LYS A 146 -1.80 18.17 1.40
C LYS A 146 -3.00 18.29 2.35
N THR A 147 -3.43 17.20 2.99
CA THR A 147 -4.51 17.25 3.98
C THR A 147 -4.04 17.67 5.37
N GLY A 148 -2.76 17.99 5.56
CA GLY A 148 -2.17 18.31 6.87
C GLY A 148 -1.76 17.09 7.69
N ALA A 149 -1.87 15.87 7.16
CA ALA A 149 -1.37 14.68 7.84
C ALA A 149 0.17 14.66 7.83
N SER A 150 0.76 14.31 8.97
CA SER A 150 2.20 14.11 9.11
C SER A 150 2.58 12.66 8.81
N LEU A 151 3.39 12.45 7.78
CA LEU A 151 3.84 11.14 7.31
C LEU A 151 5.25 10.86 7.84
N TYR A 152 5.34 9.87 8.72
CA TYR A 152 6.59 9.29 9.20
C TYR A 152 6.93 8.05 8.37
N SER A 153 8.14 8.03 7.83
CA SER A 153 8.61 6.98 6.92
C SER A 153 9.86 6.34 7.51
N ILE A 154 9.79 5.04 7.82
CA ILE A 154 10.90 4.25 8.36
C ILE A 154 11.37 3.30 7.26
N TYR A 155 12.45 3.68 6.57
CA TYR A 155 13.09 2.79 5.62
C TYR A 155 13.88 1.72 6.36
N PHE A 156 13.60 0.45 6.09
CA PHE A 156 14.31 -0.68 6.65
C PHE A 156 15.16 -1.37 5.58
N GLY A 157 16.47 -1.13 5.57
CA GLY A 157 17.35 -1.66 4.53
C GLY A 157 18.81 -1.34 4.77
N SER A 158 19.69 -1.69 3.82
CA SER A 158 21.14 -1.50 3.98
C SER A 158 21.70 -0.30 3.21
N ASN A 159 20.98 0.20 2.21
CA ASN A 159 21.43 1.28 1.32
C ASN A 159 20.40 2.42 1.25
N ASP A 160 20.71 3.57 1.85
CA ASP A 160 19.84 4.76 1.91
C ASP A 160 19.68 5.51 0.57
N ASN A 161 20.35 5.02 -0.47
CA ASN A 161 20.25 5.54 -1.84
C ASN A 161 19.56 4.54 -2.81
N SER A 162 19.02 3.44 -2.29
CA SER A 162 18.32 2.43 -3.09
C SER A 162 17.06 2.98 -3.76
N ALA A 163 16.47 2.19 -4.66
CA ALA A 163 15.18 2.51 -5.25
C ALA A 163 14.11 2.68 -4.17
N GLY A 164 13.97 1.70 -3.27
CA GLY A 164 13.03 1.77 -2.15
C GLY A 164 13.31 2.90 -1.15
N ALA A 165 14.57 3.21 -0.84
CA ALA A 165 14.92 4.35 0.01
C ALA A 165 14.39 5.67 -0.58
N LYS A 166 14.54 5.88 -1.89
CA LYS A 166 14.01 7.07 -2.58
C LYS A 166 12.48 7.16 -2.51
N VAL A 167 11.78 6.04 -2.56
CA VAL A 167 10.32 5.99 -2.38
C VAL A 167 9.96 6.41 -0.95
N MET A 168 10.66 5.85 0.03
CA MET A 168 10.44 6.13 1.44
C MET A 168 10.76 7.57 1.83
N GLN A 169 11.85 8.14 1.31
CA GLN A 169 12.21 9.56 1.48
C GLN A 169 11.14 10.49 0.90
N ALA A 170 10.63 10.19 -0.31
CA ALA A 170 9.59 10.98 -0.95
C ALA A 170 8.25 10.96 -0.19
N CYS A 171 7.96 9.86 0.52
CA CYS A 171 6.75 9.71 1.32
C CYS A 171 6.79 10.45 2.65
N ALA A 172 7.97 10.67 3.23
CA ALA A 172 8.10 11.47 4.45
C ALA A 172 7.56 12.90 4.25
N THR A 173 6.95 13.49 5.29
CA THR A 173 6.53 14.91 5.26
C THR A 173 7.73 15.83 5.12
N ASP A 174 8.76 15.55 5.91
CA ASP A 174 10.04 16.23 5.90
C ASP A 174 11.15 15.17 6.03
N VAL A 175 12.06 15.14 5.06
CA VAL A 175 13.11 14.11 4.97
C VAL A 175 14.14 14.21 6.09
N ASN A 176 14.26 15.33 6.78
CA ASN A 176 15.22 15.52 7.87
C ASN A 176 14.65 15.13 9.23
N THR A 177 13.33 15.16 9.39
CA THR A 177 12.67 15.04 10.70
C THR A 177 11.65 13.90 10.79
N THR A 178 11.14 13.44 9.65
CA THR A 178 10.10 12.40 9.58
C THR A 178 10.51 11.18 8.77
N TYR A 179 11.69 11.19 8.14
CA TYR A 179 12.32 10.02 7.57
C TYR A 179 13.31 9.41 8.56
N TYR A 180 13.28 8.09 8.69
CA TYR A 180 14.19 7.32 9.53
C TYR A 180 14.78 6.18 8.72
N PHE A 181 16.10 6.06 8.76
CA PHE A 181 16.81 4.93 8.16
C PHE A 181 17.17 3.91 9.24
N ALA A 182 16.65 2.70 9.11
CA ALA A 182 16.91 1.58 10.00
C ALA A 182 17.61 0.45 9.24
N LYS A 183 18.81 0.05 9.68
CA LYS A 183 19.55 -1.07 9.09
C LYS A 183 19.29 -2.40 9.80
N ASP A 184 18.83 -2.32 11.03
CA ASP A 184 18.63 -3.45 11.91
C ASP A 184 17.50 -3.19 12.92
N ALA A 185 17.19 -4.21 13.72
CA ALA A 185 16.13 -4.16 14.72
C ALA A 185 16.35 -3.06 15.78
N ASN A 186 17.60 -2.75 16.14
CA ASN A 186 17.90 -1.72 17.14
C ASN A 186 17.60 -0.33 16.58
N ASN A 187 18.00 -0.06 15.33
CA ASN A 187 17.67 1.19 14.65
C ASN A 187 16.16 1.33 14.46
N LEU A 188 15.47 0.22 14.17
CA LEU A 188 14.03 0.20 14.02
C LEU A 188 13.31 0.55 15.34
N ILE A 189 13.73 -0.06 16.45
CA ILE A 189 13.22 0.27 17.79
C ILE A 189 13.48 1.75 18.11
N ALA A 190 14.68 2.25 17.82
CA ALA A 190 15.05 3.65 18.04
C ALA A 190 14.16 4.61 17.22
N ALA A 191 13.85 4.29 15.96
CA ALA A 191 12.97 5.09 15.12
C ALA A 191 11.55 5.20 15.72
N PHE A 192 10.95 4.07 16.13
CA PHE A 192 9.64 4.08 16.77
C PHE A 192 9.63 4.83 18.12
N GLN A 193 10.70 4.71 18.91
CA GLN A 193 10.86 5.47 20.15
C GLN A 193 10.93 6.98 19.88
N ALA A 194 11.71 7.40 18.89
CA ALA A 194 11.82 8.81 18.50
C ALA A 194 10.47 9.38 18.04
N ILE A 195 9.73 8.65 17.21
CA ILE A 195 8.37 9.04 16.78
C ILE A 195 7.42 9.12 17.97
N SER A 196 7.44 8.13 18.87
CA SER A 196 6.58 8.14 20.07
C SER A 196 6.83 9.36 20.95
N SER A 197 8.09 9.75 21.15
CA SER A 197 8.43 10.94 21.94
C SER A 197 7.92 12.23 21.30
N LYS A 198 8.02 12.36 19.97
CA LYS A 198 7.47 13.53 19.24
C LYS A 198 5.95 13.62 19.37
N ILE A 199 5.24 12.52 19.18
CA ILE A 199 3.77 12.48 19.29
C ILE A 199 3.31 12.80 20.72
N LYS A 200 4.00 12.29 21.74
CA LYS A 200 3.68 12.63 23.14
C LYS A 200 3.87 14.12 23.46
N GLY A 201 4.89 14.76 22.88
CA GLY A 201 5.09 16.20 23.03
C GLY A 201 3.88 17.01 22.57
N VAL A 202 3.23 16.60 21.47
CA VAL A 202 2.01 17.23 20.95
C VAL A 202 0.83 17.08 21.93
N TYR A 203 0.72 15.94 22.59
CA TYR A 203 -0.34 15.70 23.58
C TYR A 203 -0.17 16.54 24.85
N LEU A 204 1.07 16.86 25.24
CA LEU A 204 1.38 17.62 26.45
C LEU A 204 1.37 19.14 26.24
N SER A 205 1.46 19.60 24.99
CA SER A 205 1.46 21.03 24.65
C SER A 205 0.06 21.63 24.43
N LYS A 206 -0.98 20.80 24.49
CA LYS A 206 -2.39 21.21 24.51
C LYS A 206 -2.92 21.10 25.92
#